data_AF-A0A953WT46-F1
#
_entry.id   AF-A0A953WT46-F1
#
_cell.length_a   1.000
_cell.length_b   1.000
_cell.length_c   1.000
_cell.angle_alpha   90.00
_cell.angle_beta   90.00
_cell.angle_gamma   90.00
#
_symmetry.space_group_name_H-M   'P 1'
#
loop_
_entity.id
_entity.type
_entity.pdbx_description
1 polymer ?
#
loop_
_entity_poly.entity_id
_entity_poly.type
_entity_poly.pdbx_seq_one_letter_code
_entity_poly.pdbx_strand_id
1 'polypeptide(L)' 'MSITAEKKAELITKFATKPGDTGSPEVQVAILTE' A
#
# COMPACT_ATOMS: atom_id res chain seq x y z
N MET A 1 -5.60 14.05 4.41
CA MET A 1 -4.54 13.11 4.01
C MET A 1 -5.12 12.25 2.91
N SER A 2 -4.74 12.51 1.66
CA SER A 2 -5.26 11.76 0.51
C SER A 2 -4.11 11.48 -0.43
N ILE A 3 -3.46 10.35 -0.22
CA ILE A 3 -2.62 9.69 -1.22
C ILE A 3 -3.48 9.45 -2.48
N THR A 4 -2.91 9.68 -3.65
CA THR A 4 -3.62 9.43 -4.92
C THR A 4 -3.87 7.94 -5.11
N ALA A 5 -4.91 7.58 -5.86
CA ALA A 5 -5.23 6.17 -6.12
C ALA A 5 -4.06 5.43 -6.81
N GLU A 6 -3.32 6.14 -7.66
CA GLU A 6 -2.10 5.65 -8.31
C GLU A 6 -0.99 5.35 -7.30
N LYS A 7 -0.67 6.31 -6.42
CA LYS A 7 0.34 6.09 -5.36
C LYS A 7 -0.06 4.96 -4.43
N LYS A 8 -1.34 4.86 -4.06
CA LYS A 8 -1.84 3.76 -3.25
C LYS A 8 -1.61 2.41 -3.93
N ALA A 9 -1.90 2.30 -5.23
CA ALA A 9 -1.66 1.07 -5.98
C ALA A 9 -0.17 0.73 -6.11
N GLU A 10 0.69 1.73 -6.30
CA GLU A 10 2.15 1.55 -6.28
C GLU A 10 2.65 1.04 -4.92
N LEU A 11 2.20 1.64 -3.81
CA LEU A 11 2.60 1.19 -2.46
C LEU A 11 2.10 -0.23 -2.17
N ILE A 12 0.85 -0.55 -2.52
CA ILE A 12 0.33 -1.91 -2.37
C ILE A 12 1.21 -2.90 -3.12
N THR A 13 1.54 -2.62 -4.38
CA THR A 13 2.36 -3.53 -5.19
C THR A 13 3.79 -3.66 -4.65
N LYS A 14 4.36 -2.55 -4.16
CA LYS A 14 5.74 -2.49 -3.66
C LYS A 14 5.93 -3.20 -2.32
N PHE A 15 4.91 -3.16 -1.45
CA PHE A 15 4.96 -3.71 -0.09
C PHE A 15 4.13 -4.99 0.07
N ALA A 16 3.45 -5.46 -0.98
CA ALA A 16 2.71 -6.72 -0.96
C ALA A 16 3.66 -7.90 -0.76
N THR A 17 3.38 -8.72 0.26
CA THR A 17 4.17 -9.93 0.53
C THR A 17 3.80 -11.09 -0.42
N LYS A 18 2.62 -11.01 -1.02
CA LYS A 18 2.08 -11.97 -1.99
C LYS A 18 1.14 -11.28 -2.97
N PRO A 19 0.84 -11.89 -4.14
CA PRO A 19 -0.06 -11.30 -5.11
C PRO A 19 -1.44 -11.01 -4.50
N GLY A 20 -1.91 -9.76 -4.62
CA GLY A 20 -3.20 -9.33 -4.08
C GLY A 20 -3.22 -9.02 -2.58
N ASP A 21 -2.05 -8.92 -1.95
CA ASP A 21 -1.95 -8.60 -0.52
C ASP A 21 -2.19 -7.10 -0.26
N THR A 22 -3.42 -6.77 0.14
CA THR A 22 -3.83 -5.40 0.48
C THR A 22 -3.99 -5.19 1.99
N GLY A 23 -3.83 -6.24 2.79
CA GLY A 23 -4.16 -6.24 4.22
C GLY A 23 -2.95 -6.30 5.15
N SER A 24 -1.78 -6.66 4.63
CA SER A 24 -0.58 -6.82 5.45
C SER A 24 -0.18 -5.54 6.19
N PRO A 25 0.41 -5.69 7.39
CA PRO A 25 0.83 -4.56 8.21
C PRO A 25 1.76 -3.62 7.44
N GLU A 26 2.71 -4.15 6.66
CA GLU A 26 3.63 -3.33 5.87
C GLU A 26 2.91 -2.45 4.84
N VAL A 27 1.91 -3.00 4.14
CA VAL A 27 1.11 -2.27 3.15
C VAL A 27 0.28 -1.17 3.82
N GLN A 28 -0.35 -1.47 4.96
CA GLN A 28 -1.13 -0.47 5.69
C GLN A 28 -0.25 0.66 6.25
N VAL A 29 0.91 0.33 6.80
CA VAL A 29 1.87 1.32 7.28
C VAL A 29 2.36 2.20 6.14
N ALA A 30 2.67 1.62 4.98
CA ALA A 30 3.08 2.39 3.80
C ALA A 30 1.99 3.39 3.38
N ILE A 31 0.72 2.97 3.35
CA ILE A 31 -0.41 3.83 2.97
C ILE A 31 -0.69 4.91 4.04
N LEU A 32 -0.51 4.62 5.32
CA LEU A 32 -0.78 5.56 6.42
C LEU A 32 0.35 6.57 6.66
N THR A 33 1.55 6.28 6.16
CA THR A 33 2.74 7.13 6.36
C THR A 33 2.97 8.12 5.20
N GLU A 34 2.29 7.95 4.07
CA GLU A 34 2.32 8.87 2.92
C GLU A 34 1.07 9.77 2.84
#